data_AF-A0A7C1HJV2-F1
#
_entry.id   AF-A0A7C1HJV2-F1
#
_cell.length_a   1.000
_cell.length_b   1.000
_cell.length_c   1.000
_cell.angle_alpha   90.00
_cell.angle_beta   90.00
_cell.angle_gamma   90.00
#
_symmetry.space_group_name_H-M   'P 1'
#
loop_
_entity.id
_entity.type
_entity.pdbx_description
1 polymer ?
#
loop_
_entity_poly.entity_id
_entity_poly.type
_entity_poly.pdbx_seq_one_letter_code
_entity_poly.pdbx_strand_id
1 'polypeptide(L)'
;MEKTRKEPPAGTLLIAVDNEEIIRFLGKAGEVRPETFLLFEKGIPGGNRDENFLDPAALPFIALRLLNILSASDPSNYSYYQRRLAEFQARLDSTVIVGRNMIGKKSILDLSWKYGRWLQASAEKVVRPPDAVKDDWASGKGIEVLETALEEALRQKWFIVTDPWTPGSIREKIGKMPLVIELPRPGIDQDIILFLYEIYLQIWDYSREIS
;
A
#
# COMPACT_ATOMS: atom_id res chain seq x y z
N MET A 1 -12.79 26.03 -5.15
CA MET A 1 -14.16 25.69 -4.76
C MET A 1 -14.11 25.01 -3.40
N GLU A 2 -14.43 25.75 -2.33
CA GLU A 2 -14.64 25.15 -1.01
C GLU A 2 -15.83 24.19 -1.10
N LYS A 3 -15.57 22.88 -1.02
CA LYS A 3 -16.62 21.92 -0.73
C LYS A 3 -17.12 22.28 0.67
N THR A 4 -18.37 22.74 0.76
CA THR A 4 -19.07 22.92 2.03
C THR A 4 -18.94 21.59 2.80
N ARG A 5 -18.17 21.58 3.89
CA ARG A 5 -17.99 20.41 4.75
C ARG A 5 -19.35 20.08 5.36
N LYS A 6 -20.08 19.13 4.76
CA LYS A 6 -21.31 18.61 5.35
C LYS A 6 -20.92 17.82 6.58
N GLU A 7 -21.37 18.26 7.74
CA GLU A 7 -21.22 17.49 8.96
C GLU A 7 -21.97 16.16 8.83
N PRO A 8 -21.39 15.05 9.29
CA PRO A 8 -22.06 13.77 9.36
C PRO A 8 -23.33 13.88 10.23
N PRO A 9 -24.43 13.19 9.88
CA PRO A 9 -25.63 13.13 10.71
C PRO A 9 -25.31 12.70 12.15
N ALA A 10 -26.16 13.13 13.09
CA ALA A 10 -26.05 12.69 14.49
C ALA A 10 -26.17 11.15 14.59
N GLY A 11 -25.38 10.55 15.47
CA GLY A 11 -25.33 9.09 15.65
C GLY A 11 -24.59 8.31 14.55
N THR A 12 -23.95 8.99 13.59
CA THR A 12 -23.09 8.33 12.60
C THR A 12 -21.78 7.93 13.28
N LEU A 13 -21.43 6.65 13.20
CA LEU A 13 -20.12 6.15 13.61
C LEU A 13 -19.03 6.74 12.71
N LEU A 14 -18.08 7.45 13.29
CA LEU A 14 -16.94 8.02 12.57
C LEU A 14 -15.69 7.22 12.89
N ILE A 15 -15.05 6.69 11.86
CA ILE A 15 -13.79 5.97 11.98
C ILE A 15 -12.77 6.70 11.14
N ALA A 16 -11.71 7.18 11.79
CA ALA A 16 -10.59 7.84 11.14
C ALA A 16 -9.30 7.08 11.45
N VAL A 17 -8.31 7.20 10.58
CA VAL A 17 -6.98 6.64 10.77
C VAL A 17 -6.30 7.27 11.99
N ASP A 18 -6.32 8.60 12.06
CA ASP A 18 -5.64 9.43 13.04
C ASP A 18 -6.38 10.78 13.20
N ASN A 19 -5.91 11.59 14.15
CA ASN A 19 -6.45 12.94 14.37
C ASN A 19 -6.25 13.86 13.16
N GLU A 20 -5.17 13.70 12.40
CA GLU A 20 -4.92 14.52 11.22
C GLU A 20 -6.02 14.35 10.16
N GLU A 21 -6.51 13.13 9.97
CA GLU A 21 -7.63 12.86 9.07
C GLU A 21 -8.93 13.52 9.54
N ILE A 22 -9.24 13.43 10.84
CA ILE A 22 -10.40 14.09 11.41
C ILE A 22 -10.34 15.59 11.15
N ILE A 23 -9.22 16.23 11.50
CA ILE A 23 -9.04 17.67 11.31
C ILE A 23 -9.13 18.04 9.83
N ARG A 24 -8.58 17.21 8.94
CA ARG A 24 -8.62 17.43 7.49
C ARG A 24 -10.05 17.39 6.92
N PHE A 25 -10.90 16.48 7.38
CA PHE A 25 -12.25 16.32 6.82
C PHE A 25 -13.32 17.10 7.60
N LEU A 26 -13.24 17.14 8.92
CA LEU A 26 -14.25 17.68 9.83
C LEU A 26 -13.77 18.90 10.62
N GLY A 27 -12.48 19.23 10.57
CA GLY A 27 -11.91 20.29 11.40
C GLY A 27 -11.97 19.95 12.89
N LYS A 28 -11.90 20.96 13.75
CA LYS A 28 -12.01 20.79 15.22
C LYS A 28 -13.36 20.24 15.67
N ALA A 29 -14.40 20.31 14.84
CA ALA A 29 -15.73 19.76 15.15
C ALA A 29 -15.75 18.22 15.22
N GLY A 30 -14.80 17.54 14.57
CA GLY A 30 -14.69 16.08 14.62
C GLY A 30 -13.99 15.54 15.87
N GLU A 31 -13.14 16.34 16.53
CA GLU A 31 -12.38 15.95 17.73
C GLU A 31 -13.26 15.75 18.97
N VAL A 32 -14.44 16.37 19.00
CA VAL A 32 -15.28 16.49 20.21
C VAL A 32 -16.54 15.61 20.14
N ARG A 33 -16.68 14.78 19.10
CA ARG A 33 -17.85 13.89 18.95
C ARG A 33 -17.62 12.56 19.68
N PRO A 34 -18.56 12.11 20.53
CA PRO A 34 -18.40 10.86 21.28
C PRO A 34 -18.39 9.61 20.40
N GLU A 35 -18.93 9.68 19.18
CA GLU A 35 -18.95 8.56 18.22
C GLU A 35 -17.75 8.54 17.25
N THR A 36 -16.68 9.30 17.55
CA THR A 36 -15.46 9.31 16.75
C THR A 36 -14.41 8.36 17.32
N PHE A 37 -13.95 7.44 16.47
CA PHE A 37 -12.92 6.46 16.81
C PHE A 37 -11.69 6.61 15.90
N LEU A 38 -10.52 6.48 16.52
CA LEU A 38 -9.25 6.48 15.84
C LEU A 38 -8.75 5.04 15.70
N LEU A 39 -8.33 4.65 14.50
CA LEU A 39 -7.57 3.41 14.31
C LEU A 39 -6.23 3.49 15.06
N PHE A 40 -5.61 4.69 15.08
CA PHE A 40 -4.33 4.94 15.73
C PHE A 40 -4.32 6.27 16.49
N GLU A 41 -4.27 6.21 17.83
CA GLU A 41 -4.21 7.41 18.69
C GLU A 41 -2.92 8.21 18.53
N LYS A 42 -1.79 7.52 18.31
CA LYS A 42 -0.45 8.12 18.21
C LYS A 42 0.11 8.12 16.78
N GLY A 43 -0.77 7.96 15.79
CA GLY A 43 -0.39 7.73 14.39
C GLY A 43 -0.01 6.27 14.10
N ILE A 44 0.05 5.92 12.82
CA ILE A 44 0.38 4.54 12.41
C ILE A 44 1.87 4.27 12.71
N PRO A 45 2.21 3.20 13.48
CA PRO A 45 3.59 2.86 13.76
C PRO A 45 4.33 2.40 12.50
N GLY A 46 5.44 3.06 12.18
CA GLY A 46 6.33 2.68 11.07
C GLY A 46 5.84 3.13 9.70
N GLY A 47 6.74 3.74 8.92
CA GLY A 47 6.53 4.05 7.49
C GLY A 47 5.55 5.19 7.19
N ASN A 48 5.35 5.42 5.89
CA ASN A 48 4.35 6.34 5.36
C ASN A 48 2.94 5.76 5.60
N ARG A 49 2.00 6.60 6.08
CA ARG A 49 0.60 6.24 6.30
C ARG A 49 -0.01 5.45 5.15
N ASP A 50 0.23 5.88 3.92
CA ASP A 50 -0.35 5.25 2.73
C ASP A 50 0.26 3.87 2.43
N GLU A 51 1.53 3.66 2.77
CA GLU A 51 2.19 2.34 2.60
C GLU A 51 1.62 1.31 3.56
N ASN A 52 1.20 1.70 4.76
CA ASN A 52 0.64 0.76 5.74
C ASN A 52 -0.68 0.13 5.29
N PHE A 53 -1.47 0.84 4.46
CA PHE A 53 -2.68 0.26 3.84
C PHE A 53 -2.35 -0.67 2.66
N LEU A 54 -1.07 -0.79 2.31
CA LEU A 54 -0.53 -1.65 1.25
C LEU A 54 0.57 -2.58 1.77
N ASP A 55 0.70 -2.71 3.10
CA ASP A 55 1.65 -3.60 3.76
C ASP A 55 0.89 -4.82 4.31
N PRO A 56 1.17 -6.04 3.83
CA PRO A 56 0.49 -7.25 4.34
C PRO A 56 0.76 -7.50 5.82
N ALA A 57 1.87 -7.01 6.37
CA ALA A 57 2.15 -7.14 7.79
C ALA A 57 1.31 -6.15 8.63
N ALA A 58 0.98 -4.97 8.09
CA ALA A 58 0.21 -3.95 8.81
C ALA A 58 -1.31 -4.19 8.73
N LEU A 59 -1.80 -4.70 7.60
CA LEU A 59 -3.22 -4.91 7.33
C LEU A 59 -3.98 -5.73 8.41
N PRO A 60 -3.43 -6.83 8.97
CA PRO A 60 -4.08 -7.57 10.07
C PRO A 60 -4.30 -6.71 11.32
N PHE A 61 -3.38 -5.81 11.64
CA PHE A 61 -3.50 -4.91 12.79
C PHE A 61 -4.55 -3.84 12.54
N ILE A 62 -4.58 -3.27 11.33
CA ILE A 62 -5.61 -2.31 10.91
C ILE A 62 -6.99 -2.97 10.99
N ALA A 63 -7.14 -4.19 10.47
CA ALA A 63 -8.39 -4.94 10.50
C ALA A 63 -8.84 -5.28 11.93
N LEU A 64 -7.91 -5.66 12.81
CA LEU A 64 -8.19 -5.91 14.22
C LEU A 64 -8.66 -4.63 14.96
N ARG A 65 -8.01 -3.49 14.69
CA ARG A 65 -8.44 -2.19 15.24
C ARG A 65 -9.86 -1.85 14.80
N LEU A 66 -10.17 -2.06 13.51
CA LEU A 66 -11.50 -1.84 12.98
C LEU A 66 -12.54 -2.77 13.64
N LEU A 67 -12.22 -4.06 13.81
CA LEU A 67 -13.09 -4.99 14.54
C LEU A 67 -13.39 -4.49 15.95
N ASN A 68 -12.39 -4.04 16.69
CA ASN A 68 -12.57 -3.56 18.06
C ASN A 68 -13.51 -2.36 18.14
N ILE A 69 -13.37 -1.43 17.20
CA ILE A 69 -14.25 -0.26 17.09
C ILE A 69 -15.68 -0.70 16.76
N LEU A 70 -15.86 -1.50 15.70
CA LEU A 70 -17.17 -1.99 15.28
C LEU A 70 -17.87 -2.79 16.39
N SER A 71 -17.12 -3.60 17.12
CA SER A 71 -17.65 -4.41 18.23
C SER A 71 -18.00 -3.57 19.46
N ALA A 72 -17.29 -2.46 19.70
CA ALA A 72 -17.65 -1.53 20.76
C ALA A 72 -18.93 -0.75 20.42
N SER A 73 -19.13 -0.41 19.14
CA SER A 73 -20.32 0.30 18.66
C SER A 73 -21.54 -0.60 18.44
N ASP A 74 -21.34 -1.85 18.06
CA ASP A 74 -22.39 -2.86 17.87
C ASP A 74 -21.97 -4.23 18.45
N PRO A 75 -22.05 -4.40 19.78
CA PRO A 75 -21.64 -5.64 20.44
C PRO A 75 -22.46 -6.88 20.00
N SER A 76 -23.68 -6.67 19.52
CA SER A 76 -24.58 -7.76 19.10
C SER A 76 -24.05 -8.52 17.88
N ASN A 77 -23.24 -7.84 17.05
CA ASN A 77 -22.64 -8.40 15.85
C ASN A 77 -21.16 -8.80 16.02
N TYR A 78 -20.64 -8.87 17.26
CA TYR A 78 -19.25 -9.26 17.53
C TYR A 78 -18.82 -10.54 16.79
N SER A 79 -19.65 -11.60 16.85
CA SER A 79 -19.34 -12.89 16.22
C SER A 79 -19.23 -12.78 14.68
N TYR A 80 -20.01 -11.88 14.08
CA TYR A 80 -19.93 -11.59 12.65
C TYR A 80 -18.62 -10.89 12.30
N TYR A 81 -18.24 -9.85 13.05
CA TYR A 81 -16.98 -9.13 12.81
C TYR A 81 -15.76 -10.01 13.01
N GLN A 82 -15.77 -10.86 14.05
CA GLN A 82 -14.71 -11.84 14.29
C GLN A 82 -14.53 -12.80 13.12
N ARG A 83 -15.63 -13.31 12.56
CA ARG A 83 -15.58 -14.17 11.37
C ARG A 83 -15.00 -13.44 10.16
N ARG A 84 -15.40 -12.19 9.92
CA ARG A 84 -14.88 -11.38 8.80
C ARG A 84 -13.39 -11.06 8.95
N LEU A 85 -12.91 -10.81 10.17
CA LEU A 85 -11.48 -10.64 10.42
C LEU A 85 -10.70 -11.91 10.07
N ALA A 86 -11.18 -13.08 10.52
CA ALA A 86 -10.53 -14.35 10.22
C ALA A 86 -10.52 -14.66 8.71
N GLU A 87 -11.63 -14.42 8.01
CA GLU A 87 -11.71 -14.56 6.56
C GLU A 87 -10.74 -13.61 5.83
N PHE A 88 -10.67 -12.35 6.26
CA PHE A 88 -9.74 -11.37 5.71
C PHE A 88 -8.28 -11.82 5.88
N GLN A 89 -7.89 -12.22 7.10
CA GLN A 89 -6.53 -12.70 7.39
C GLN A 89 -6.17 -13.94 6.56
N ALA A 90 -7.07 -14.92 6.47
CA ALA A 90 -6.86 -16.12 5.67
C ALA A 90 -6.70 -15.81 4.17
N ARG A 91 -7.54 -14.90 3.62
CA ARG A 91 -7.42 -14.45 2.22
C ARG A 91 -6.11 -13.71 1.98
N LEU A 92 -5.72 -12.82 2.89
CA LEU A 92 -4.48 -12.05 2.81
C LEU A 92 -3.25 -12.97 2.79
N ASP A 93 -3.17 -13.90 3.74
CA ASP A 93 -2.07 -14.87 3.85
C ASP A 93 -1.96 -15.73 2.60
N SER A 94 -3.11 -16.24 2.11
CA SER A 94 -3.16 -17.02 0.88
C SER A 94 -2.65 -16.22 -0.32
N THR A 95 -3.06 -14.96 -0.45
CA THR A 95 -2.62 -14.08 -1.55
C THR A 95 -1.11 -13.87 -1.50
N VAL A 96 -0.53 -13.55 -0.33
CA VAL A 96 0.92 -13.37 -0.18
C VAL A 96 1.69 -14.65 -0.53
N ILE A 97 1.21 -15.82 -0.09
CA ILE A 97 1.83 -17.11 -0.44
C ILE A 97 1.80 -17.35 -1.96
N VAL A 98 0.68 -17.06 -2.61
CA VAL A 98 0.57 -17.18 -4.07
C VAL A 98 1.53 -16.22 -4.77
N GLY A 99 1.67 -14.99 -4.29
CA GLY A 99 2.67 -14.03 -4.79
C GLY A 99 4.09 -14.58 -4.72
N ARG A 100 4.49 -15.14 -3.58
CA ARG A 100 5.80 -15.80 -3.41
C ARG A 100 6.04 -16.91 -4.41
N ASN A 101 5.02 -17.73 -4.67
CA ASN A 101 5.11 -18.83 -5.62
C ASN A 101 5.16 -18.35 -7.07
N MET A 102 4.42 -17.28 -7.41
CA MET A 102 4.35 -16.72 -8.76
C MET A 102 5.62 -15.96 -9.14
N ILE A 103 6.11 -15.08 -8.25
CA ILE A 103 7.32 -14.29 -8.48
C ILE A 103 8.56 -15.18 -8.35
N GLY A 104 8.56 -16.09 -7.37
CA GLY A 104 9.63 -17.06 -7.14
C GLY A 104 10.97 -16.39 -6.86
N LYS A 105 12.03 -16.92 -7.50
CA LYS A 105 13.42 -16.46 -7.31
C LYS A 105 13.78 -15.20 -8.10
N LYS A 106 12.81 -14.61 -8.82
CA LYS A 106 13.07 -13.43 -9.65
C LYS A 106 13.35 -12.24 -8.74
N SER A 107 14.37 -11.47 -9.08
CA SER A 107 14.78 -10.31 -8.31
C SER A 107 14.08 -9.05 -8.84
N ILE A 108 13.72 -8.16 -7.92
CA ILE A 108 13.02 -6.91 -8.23
C ILE A 108 13.87 -5.73 -7.76
N LEU A 109 14.12 -4.76 -8.65
CA LEU A 109 14.46 -3.39 -8.27
C LEU A 109 13.16 -2.62 -8.03
N ASP A 110 12.91 -2.27 -6.77
CA ASP A 110 11.67 -1.61 -6.36
C ASP A 110 11.80 -0.07 -6.40
N LEU A 111 11.21 0.52 -7.44
CA LEU A 111 11.06 1.97 -7.62
C LEU A 111 9.60 2.43 -7.41
N SER A 112 8.77 1.60 -6.78
CA SER A 112 7.38 1.93 -6.43
C SER A 112 7.33 2.81 -5.18
N TRP A 113 6.46 3.83 -5.14
CA TRP A 113 6.37 4.72 -3.98
C TRP A 113 5.47 4.19 -2.87
N LYS A 114 4.56 3.26 -3.18
CA LYS A 114 3.55 2.78 -2.24
C LYS A 114 3.49 1.26 -2.11
N TYR A 115 3.81 0.52 -3.17
CA TYR A 115 3.71 -0.95 -3.14
C TYR A 115 4.95 -1.68 -2.62
N GLY A 116 6.00 -0.97 -2.21
CA GLY A 116 7.27 -1.61 -1.89
C GLY A 116 7.18 -2.64 -0.75
N ARG A 117 6.36 -2.40 0.27
CA ARG A 117 6.12 -3.38 1.35
C ARG A 117 5.43 -4.64 0.85
N TRP A 118 4.46 -4.47 -0.04
CA TRP A 118 3.78 -5.57 -0.71
C TRP A 118 4.75 -6.44 -1.53
N LEU A 119 5.63 -5.80 -2.30
CA LEU A 119 6.66 -6.47 -3.09
C LEU A 119 7.65 -7.23 -2.20
N GLN A 120 8.13 -6.60 -1.12
CA GLN A 120 9.03 -7.23 -0.15
C GLN A 120 8.44 -8.47 0.50
N ALA A 121 7.13 -8.48 0.75
CA ALA A 121 6.46 -9.64 1.35
C ALA A 121 6.27 -10.81 0.38
N SER A 122 6.33 -10.55 -0.93
CA SER A 122 5.90 -11.47 -1.99
C SER A 122 6.99 -11.90 -2.96
N ALA A 123 8.17 -11.30 -2.89
CA ALA A 123 9.32 -11.70 -3.69
C ALA A 123 10.50 -12.09 -2.79
N GLU A 124 11.28 -13.09 -3.20
CA GLU A 124 12.43 -13.57 -2.42
C GLU A 124 13.53 -12.51 -2.31
N LYS A 125 13.73 -11.72 -3.38
CA LYS A 125 14.76 -10.68 -3.43
C LYS A 125 14.21 -9.38 -4.00
N VAL A 126 14.00 -8.42 -3.13
CA VAL A 126 13.64 -7.04 -3.47
C VAL A 126 14.77 -6.10 -3.07
N VAL A 127 15.37 -5.45 -4.05
CA VAL A 127 16.31 -4.35 -3.85
C VAL A 127 15.49 -3.06 -3.84
N ARG A 128 15.18 -2.58 -2.64
CA ARG A 128 14.49 -1.30 -2.43
C ARG A 128 15.50 -0.27 -1.93
N PRO A 129 15.75 0.82 -2.68
CA PRO A 129 16.58 1.92 -2.20
C PRO A 129 15.94 2.56 -0.94
N PRO A 130 16.74 3.06 0.02
CA PRO A 130 16.22 3.76 1.19
C PRO A 130 15.33 4.94 0.80
N ASP A 131 14.30 5.24 1.60
CA ASP A 131 13.33 6.29 1.27
C ASP A 131 14.01 7.66 1.05
N ALA A 132 15.00 8.02 1.87
CA ALA A 132 15.79 9.25 1.69
C ALA A 132 16.51 9.32 0.32
N VAL A 133 17.03 8.19 -0.17
CA VAL A 133 17.67 8.11 -1.49
C VAL A 133 16.64 8.29 -2.60
N LYS A 134 15.45 7.69 -2.43
CA LYS A 134 14.34 7.85 -3.38
C LYS A 134 13.83 9.29 -3.42
N ASP A 135 13.78 9.97 -2.28
CA ASP A 135 13.42 11.38 -2.19
C ASP A 135 14.46 12.28 -2.88
N ASP A 136 15.75 12.00 -2.70
CA ASP A 136 16.81 12.68 -3.42
C ASP A 136 16.66 12.53 -4.94
N TRP A 137 16.44 11.29 -5.42
CA TRP A 137 16.19 11.02 -6.85
C TRP A 137 14.94 11.73 -7.36
N ALA A 138 13.86 11.75 -6.59
CA ALA A 138 12.63 12.46 -6.92
C ALA A 138 12.90 13.95 -7.15
N SER A 139 13.78 14.54 -6.34
CA SER A 139 14.22 15.94 -6.45
C SER A 139 15.29 16.20 -7.52
N GLY A 140 15.71 15.17 -8.26
CA GLY A 140 16.73 15.28 -9.31
C GLY A 140 18.18 15.20 -8.81
N LYS A 141 18.41 14.85 -7.53
CA LYS A 141 19.74 14.66 -6.96
C LYS A 141 20.16 13.20 -7.07
N GLY A 142 21.46 12.93 -7.16
CA GLY A 142 22.00 11.56 -7.12
C GLY A 142 21.55 10.67 -8.28
N ILE A 143 21.24 11.26 -9.43
CA ILE A 143 20.69 10.56 -10.60
C ILE A 143 21.69 9.56 -11.19
N GLU A 144 22.99 9.83 -11.08
CA GLU A 144 24.06 8.91 -11.45
C GLU A 144 23.98 7.58 -10.67
N VAL A 145 23.51 7.64 -9.41
CA VAL A 145 23.30 6.44 -8.58
C VAL A 145 22.07 5.67 -9.04
N LEU A 146 21.00 6.38 -9.42
CA LEU A 146 19.82 5.76 -10.03
C LEU A 146 20.19 5.06 -11.35
N GLU A 147 20.95 5.73 -12.22
CA GLU A 147 21.41 5.16 -13.49
C GLU A 147 22.24 3.89 -13.26
N THR A 148 23.17 3.93 -12.30
CA THR A 148 23.96 2.75 -11.91
C THR A 148 23.06 1.60 -11.41
N ALA A 149 22.05 1.90 -10.61
CA ALA A 149 21.11 0.88 -10.11
C ALA A 149 20.28 0.26 -11.24
N LEU A 150 19.85 1.07 -12.21
CA LEU A 150 19.11 0.63 -13.39
C LEU A 150 19.99 -0.24 -14.30
N GLU A 151 21.24 0.14 -14.53
CA GLU A 151 22.21 -0.65 -15.30
C GLU A 151 22.48 -2.01 -14.63
N GLU A 152 22.65 -2.04 -13.31
CA GLU A 152 22.84 -3.29 -12.58
C GLU A 152 21.60 -4.18 -12.66
N ALA A 153 20.40 -3.61 -12.52
CA ALA A 153 19.15 -4.35 -12.68
C ALA A 153 19.05 -4.99 -14.07
N LEU A 154 19.38 -4.26 -15.13
CA LEU A 154 19.41 -4.82 -16.49
C LEU A 154 20.46 -5.93 -16.64
N ARG A 155 21.69 -5.70 -16.15
CA ARG A 155 22.79 -6.67 -16.22
C ARG A 155 22.42 -7.99 -15.55
N GLN A 156 21.72 -7.92 -14.42
CA GLN A 156 21.28 -9.07 -13.64
C GLN A 156 19.89 -9.59 -14.03
N LYS A 157 19.24 -8.98 -15.04
CA LYS A 157 17.88 -9.31 -15.50
C LYS A 157 16.83 -9.23 -14.39
N TRP A 158 16.92 -8.22 -13.53
CA TRP A 158 15.91 -7.94 -12.52
C TRP A 158 14.72 -7.21 -13.14
N PHE A 159 13.51 -7.45 -12.61
CA PHE A 159 12.38 -6.59 -12.96
C PHE A 159 12.52 -5.25 -12.28
N ILE A 160 12.20 -4.19 -13.00
CA ILE A 160 12.14 -2.84 -12.47
C ILE A 160 10.66 -2.52 -12.27
N VAL A 161 10.24 -2.38 -11.02
CA VAL A 161 8.81 -2.17 -10.70
C VAL A 161 8.58 -0.72 -10.30
N THR A 162 7.59 -0.09 -10.92
CA THR A 162 7.10 1.26 -10.60
C THR A 162 5.62 1.23 -10.25
N ASP A 163 5.11 2.35 -9.76
CA ASP A 163 3.69 2.52 -9.49
C ASP A 163 3.19 3.91 -9.90
N PRO A 164 1.89 4.21 -9.77
CA PRO A 164 1.30 5.47 -10.20
C PRO A 164 1.80 6.69 -9.40
N TRP A 165 2.53 6.48 -8.31
CA TRP A 165 3.10 7.54 -7.47
C TRP A 165 4.60 7.72 -7.68
N THR A 166 5.26 6.86 -8.48
CA THR A 166 6.65 7.09 -8.90
C THR A 166 6.79 8.47 -9.59
N PRO A 167 7.71 9.34 -9.14
CA PRO A 167 7.94 10.66 -9.71
C PRO A 167 8.28 10.66 -11.20
N GLY A 168 7.88 11.74 -11.90
CA GLY A 168 8.15 11.91 -13.33
C GLY A 168 9.63 11.87 -13.69
N SER A 169 10.50 12.48 -12.86
CA SER A 169 11.96 12.46 -13.03
C SER A 169 12.54 11.05 -13.10
N ILE A 170 11.97 10.12 -12.32
CA ILE A 170 12.39 8.72 -12.31
C ILE A 170 11.77 7.98 -13.51
N ARG A 171 10.49 8.21 -13.81
CA ARG A 171 9.83 7.62 -14.99
C ARG A 171 10.53 7.98 -16.30
N GLU A 172 10.96 9.23 -16.44
CA GLU A 172 11.72 9.69 -17.61
C GLU A 172 13.03 8.92 -17.79
N LYS A 173 13.72 8.62 -16.69
CA LYS A 173 14.97 7.84 -16.69
C LYS A 173 14.75 6.36 -16.99
N ILE A 174 13.66 5.81 -16.49
CA ILE A 174 13.26 4.43 -16.80
C ILE A 174 12.82 4.30 -18.27
N GLY A 175 12.14 5.31 -18.82
CA GLY A 175 11.79 5.39 -20.24
C GLY A 175 11.17 4.09 -20.80
N LYS A 176 11.69 3.62 -21.93
CA LYS A 176 11.31 2.34 -22.57
C LYS A 176 12.33 1.22 -22.26
N MET A 177 12.93 1.23 -21.09
CA MET A 177 13.84 0.16 -20.69
C MET A 177 13.11 -1.19 -20.71
N PRO A 178 13.79 -2.28 -21.10
CA PRO A 178 13.21 -3.60 -20.96
C PRO A 178 13.07 -3.94 -19.47
N LEU A 179 12.25 -4.95 -19.16
CA LEU A 179 12.05 -5.45 -17.81
C LEU A 179 11.31 -4.50 -16.84
N VAL A 180 10.68 -3.44 -17.36
CA VAL A 180 9.92 -2.47 -16.58
C VAL A 180 8.46 -2.89 -16.47
N ILE A 181 7.93 -2.91 -15.25
CA ILE A 181 6.54 -3.21 -14.93
C ILE A 181 5.94 -2.05 -14.15
N GLU A 182 4.95 -1.36 -14.72
CA GLU A 182 4.19 -0.33 -14.03
C GLU A 182 2.93 -0.95 -13.41
N LEU A 183 2.84 -0.90 -12.08
CA LEU A 183 1.68 -1.39 -11.34
C LEU A 183 0.52 -0.39 -11.42
N PRO A 184 -0.74 -0.87 -11.46
CA PRO A 184 -1.91 0.00 -11.50
C PRO A 184 -2.22 0.65 -10.14
N ARG A 185 -3.19 1.57 -10.14
CA ARG A 185 -3.83 2.08 -8.91
C ARG A 185 -5.06 1.20 -8.60
N PRO A 186 -5.37 0.89 -7.32
CA PRO A 186 -6.63 0.24 -6.98
C PRO A 186 -7.82 1.11 -7.40
N GLY A 187 -8.84 0.48 -7.97
CA GLY A 187 -10.13 1.12 -8.17
C GLY A 187 -10.80 1.48 -6.84
N ILE A 188 -11.64 2.52 -6.82
CA ILE A 188 -12.34 2.98 -5.60
C ILE A 188 -13.23 1.87 -5.02
N ASP A 189 -13.86 1.06 -5.87
CA ASP A 189 -14.78 -0.01 -5.48
C ASP A 189 -14.15 -1.41 -5.59
N GLN A 190 -12.83 -1.49 -5.79
CA GLN A 190 -12.14 -2.76 -5.98
C GLN A 190 -11.82 -3.41 -4.64
N ASP A 191 -12.06 -4.72 -4.53
CA ASP A 191 -11.60 -5.51 -3.38
C ASP A 191 -10.06 -5.48 -3.36
N ILE A 192 -9.51 -4.96 -2.26
CA ILE A 192 -8.05 -4.76 -2.14
C ILE A 192 -7.27 -6.07 -2.24
N ILE A 193 -7.80 -7.18 -1.73
CA ILE A 193 -7.09 -8.47 -1.80
C ILE A 193 -7.07 -8.98 -3.24
N LEU A 194 -8.16 -8.79 -3.98
CA LEU A 194 -8.21 -9.13 -5.41
C LEU A 194 -7.24 -8.26 -6.22
N PHE A 195 -7.24 -6.95 -5.98
CA PHE A 195 -6.32 -6.02 -6.62
C PHE A 195 -4.85 -6.41 -6.39
N LEU A 196 -4.52 -6.76 -5.15
CA LEU A 196 -3.15 -7.15 -4.79
C LEU A 196 -2.74 -8.50 -5.40
N TYR A 197 -3.70 -9.39 -5.66
CA TYR A 197 -3.48 -10.60 -6.46
C TYR A 197 -3.24 -10.29 -7.94
N GLU A 198 -3.98 -9.33 -8.52
CA GLU A 198 -3.76 -8.88 -9.90
C GLU A 198 -2.34 -8.32 -10.12
N ILE A 199 -1.78 -7.62 -9.12
CA ILE A 199 -0.36 -7.19 -9.16
C ILE A 199 0.58 -8.38 -9.40
N TYR A 200 0.35 -9.52 -8.74
CA TYR A 200 1.19 -10.70 -8.92
C TYR A 200 1.01 -11.34 -10.28
N LEU A 201 -0.22 -11.39 -10.79
CA LEU A 201 -0.48 -11.87 -12.14
C LEU A 201 0.26 -11.02 -13.18
N GLN A 202 0.21 -9.70 -13.06
CA GLN A 202 0.90 -8.81 -13.98
C GLN A 202 2.43 -9.03 -13.96
N ILE A 203 3.02 -9.16 -12.77
CA ILE A 203 4.45 -9.47 -12.65
C ILE A 203 4.75 -10.84 -13.27
N TRP A 204 3.91 -11.83 -13.00
CA TRP A 204 4.10 -13.19 -13.49
C TRP A 204 3.95 -13.31 -15.00
N ASP A 205 2.92 -12.71 -15.60
CA ASP A 205 2.66 -12.73 -17.05
C ASP A 205 3.82 -12.09 -17.81
N TYR A 206 4.22 -10.90 -17.38
CA TYR A 206 5.37 -10.21 -17.95
C TYR A 206 6.67 -11.05 -17.83
N SER A 207 6.80 -11.78 -16.73
CA SER A 207 7.94 -12.66 -16.51
C SER A 207 7.99 -13.89 -17.43
N ARG A 208 6.86 -14.26 -18.04
CA ARG A 208 6.74 -15.36 -19.01
C ARG A 208 6.93 -14.90 -20.44
N GLU A 209 6.55 -13.68 -20.77
CA GLU A 209 6.74 -13.11 -22.12
C GLU A 209 8.22 -12.93 -22.49
N ILE A 210 9.11 -12.83 -21.49
CA ILE A 210 10.54 -12.58 -21.67
C ILE A 210 11.39 -13.85 -21.48
N SER A 211 10.79 -14.97 -21.05
CA SER A 211 11.46 -16.28 -20.91
C SER A 211 11.44 -17.06 -22.21
#